data_AF-A0A7K1GA61-F1
#
_entry.id   AF-A0A7K1GA61-F1
#
_cell.length_a   1.000
_cell.length_b   1.000
_cell.length_c   1.000
_cell.angle_alpha   90.00
_cell.angle_beta   90.00
_cell.angle_gamma   90.00
#
_symmetry.space_group_name_H-M   'P 1'
#
loop_
_entity.id
_entity.type
_entity.pdbx_description
1 polymer ?
#
loop_
_entity_poly.entity_id
_entity_poly.type
_entity_poly.pdbx_seq_one_letter_code
_entity_poly.pdbx_strand_id
1 'polypeptide(L)'
;MKKYLLYIFLLVCFCACSQKQTNKGSNLTSKNYVETMLKTIKHYDYEPVYYLAYEQNICYSEILVNDIPVNKNFTELVDGGAVIINDYIFKSGLQKVTFRLYPAIKGKDFDYHILREDTDMKISISESNNINREKKGKEIISYLTPTVDGVNENGPIKIFAAAGKNYYEASFTFEAKVPYEFTSLDKGQDLRKWNPEKLE
;
A
#
# COMPACT_ATOMS: atom_id res chain seq x y z
N MET A 1 -53.09 -37.87 -28.96
CA MET A 1 -52.75 -37.48 -27.57
C MET A 1 -51.28 -37.08 -27.40
N LYS A 2 -50.29 -37.84 -27.91
CA LYS A 2 -48.85 -37.47 -27.83
C LYS A 2 -48.47 -36.12 -28.45
N LYS A 3 -49.08 -35.71 -29.58
CA LYS A 3 -48.80 -34.40 -30.22
C LYS A 3 -49.29 -33.21 -29.40
N TYR A 4 -50.45 -33.32 -28.76
CA TYR A 4 -50.97 -32.26 -27.87
C TYR A 4 -50.14 -32.14 -26.58
N LEU A 5 -49.65 -33.27 -26.06
CA LEU A 5 -48.72 -33.29 -24.91
C LEU A 5 -47.39 -32.58 -25.21
N LEU A 6 -46.87 -32.70 -26.45
CA LEU A 6 -45.66 -32.00 -26.88
C LEU A 6 -45.87 -30.48 -26.97
N TYR A 7 -47.05 -30.04 -27.45
CA TYR A 7 -47.39 -28.61 -27.53
C TYR A 7 -47.60 -27.97 -26.15
N ILE A 8 -48.15 -28.71 -25.19
CA ILE A 8 -48.32 -28.24 -23.81
C ILE A 8 -46.95 -28.11 -23.11
N PHE A 9 -46.02 -29.04 -23.37
CA PHE A 9 -44.66 -28.97 -22.83
C PHE A 9 -43.86 -27.79 -23.43
N LEU A 10 -44.06 -27.49 -24.71
CA LEU A 10 -43.40 -26.34 -25.38
C LEU A 10 -43.92 -24.99 -24.85
N LEU A 11 -45.20 -24.90 -24.49
CA LEU A 11 -45.83 -23.67 -23.98
C LEU A 11 -45.37 -23.31 -22.55
N VAL A 12 -45.07 -24.31 -21.71
CA VAL A 12 -44.57 -24.10 -20.35
C VAL A 12 -43.13 -23.56 -20.33
N CYS A 13 -42.33 -23.87 -21.35
CA CYS A 13 -40.96 -23.36 -21.47
C CYS A 13 -40.87 -21.85 -21.81
N PHE A 14 -41.90 -21.26 -22.44
CA PHE A 14 -41.91 -19.83 -22.78
C PHE A 14 -42.33 -18.91 -21.62
N CYS A 15 -42.90 -19.45 -20.53
CA CYS A 15 -43.29 -18.66 -19.36
C CYS A 15 -42.19 -18.58 -18.28
N ALA A 16 -41.07 -19.30 -18.43
CA ALA A 16 -39.99 -19.35 -17.44
C ALA A 16 -38.99 -18.17 -17.53
N CYS A 17 -39.12 -17.28 -18.51
CA CYS A 17 -38.33 -16.05 -18.61
C CYS A 17 -39.17 -14.80 -18.29
N SER A 18 -39.86 -14.79 -17.15
CA SER A 18 -40.09 -13.52 -16.44
C SER A 18 -38.89 -13.29 -15.52
N GLN A 19 -37.73 -12.97 -16.12
CA GLN A 19 -36.71 -12.27 -15.36
C GLN A 19 -37.38 -10.94 -15.00
N LYS A 20 -37.74 -10.77 -13.72
CA LYS A 20 -37.95 -9.42 -13.18
C LYS A 20 -36.65 -8.68 -13.49
N GLN A 21 -36.65 -7.90 -14.57
CA GLN A 21 -35.76 -6.77 -14.67
C GLN A 21 -36.18 -5.87 -13.51
N THR A 22 -35.59 -6.11 -12.34
CA THR A 22 -35.29 -5.01 -11.44
C THR A 22 -34.27 -4.17 -12.19
N ASN A 23 -34.75 -3.39 -13.15
CA ASN A 23 -34.12 -2.14 -13.53
C ASN A 23 -34.21 -1.25 -12.27
N LYS A 24 -33.42 -1.58 -11.25
CA LYS A 24 -32.74 -0.55 -10.47
C LYS A 24 -31.65 0.00 -11.39
N GLY A 25 -32.04 0.51 -12.56
CA GLY A 25 -31.30 1.59 -13.16
C GLY A 25 -31.49 2.72 -12.17
N SER A 26 -30.59 2.82 -11.19
CA SER A 26 -30.39 4.06 -10.48
C SER A 26 -30.42 5.16 -11.54
N ASN A 27 -31.15 6.25 -11.31
CA ASN A 27 -31.18 7.45 -12.16
C ASN A 27 -29.77 8.08 -12.20
N LEU A 28 -28.77 7.32 -12.63
CA LEU A 28 -27.36 7.62 -12.58
C LEU A 28 -27.08 8.48 -13.79
N THR A 29 -26.76 9.73 -13.51
CA THR A 29 -26.40 10.76 -14.47
C THR A 29 -24.99 11.21 -14.15
N SER A 30 -24.33 11.87 -15.10
CA SER A 30 -23.02 12.49 -14.84
C SER A 30 -23.06 13.49 -13.66
N LYS A 31 -24.24 14.06 -13.36
CA LYS A 31 -24.43 15.01 -12.27
C LYS A 31 -24.54 14.37 -10.88
N ASN A 32 -25.11 13.17 -10.76
CA ASN A 32 -25.33 12.50 -9.46
C ASN A 32 -24.53 11.21 -9.27
N TYR A 33 -23.65 10.87 -10.22
CA TYR A 33 -22.79 9.69 -10.16
C TYR A 33 -21.97 9.64 -8.87
N VAL A 34 -21.22 10.71 -8.55
CA VAL A 34 -20.35 10.76 -7.37
C VAL A 34 -21.16 10.59 -6.09
N GLU A 35 -22.25 11.32 -5.93
CA GLU A 35 -23.11 11.24 -4.73
C GLU A 35 -23.72 9.84 -4.58
N THR A 36 -24.16 9.23 -5.69
CA THR A 36 -24.72 7.87 -5.67
C THR A 36 -23.65 6.85 -5.27
N MET A 37 -22.42 7.00 -5.75
CA MET A 37 -21.29 6.14 -5.37
C MET A 37 -20.87 6.35 -3.91
N LEU A 38 -20.89 7.56 -3.39
CA LEU A 38 -20.60 7.80 -1.97
C LEU A 38 -21.64 7.13 -1.06
N LYS A 39 -22.91 7.09 -1.46
CA LYS A 39 -23.99 6.42 -0.70
C LYS A 39 -23.85 4.89 -0.66
N THR A 40 -23.08 4.27 -1.55
CA THR A 40 -22.84 2.82 -1.52
C THR A 40 -21.66 2.44 -0.64
N ILE A 41 -20.87 3.41 -0.15
CA ILE A 41 -19.75 3.17 0.75
C ILE A 41 -20.30 2.71 2.10
N LYS A 42 -19.78 1.57 2.58
CA LYS A 42 -20.09 1.05 3.91
C LYS A 42 -19.25 1.77 4.95
N HIS A 43 -19.92 2.41 5.91
CA HIS A 43 -19.30 3.08 7.04
C HIS A 43 -19.26 2.19 8.29
N TYR A 44 -18.32 2.48 9.19
CA TYR A 44 -18.10 1.75 10.44
C TYR A 44 -17.95 2.74 11.60
N ASP A 45 -18.21 2.30 12.84
CA ASP A 45 -18.03 3.17 14.03
C ASP A 45 -16.57 3.64 14.20
N TYR A 46 -15.64 2.88 13.64
CA TYR A 46 -14.21 3.21 13.57
C TYR A 46 -13.69 2.90 12.17
N GLU A 47 -13.12 3.91 11.52
CA GLU A 47 -12.56 3.81 10.18
C GLU A 47 -11.04 4.09 10.25
N PRO A 48 -10.22 3.06 10.46
CA PRO A 48 -8.79 3.23 10.67
C PRO A 48 -8.11 3.75 9.41
N VAL A 49 -7.36 4.84 9.55
CA VAL A 49 -6.43 5.34 8.54
C VAL A 49 -5.02 5.14 9.05
N TYR A 50 -4.22 4.37 8.32
CA TYR A 50 -2.82 4.13 8.62
C TYR A 50 -1.94 5.05 7.80
N TYR A 51 -1.04 5.76 8.46
CA TYR A 51 -0.07 6.65 7.86
C TYR A 51 1.33 6.09 8.04
N LEU A 52 2.09 6.07 6.96
CA LEU A 52 3.54 5.88 6.99
C LEU A 52 4.19 7.24 6.80
N ALA A 53 4.87 7.72 7.83
CA ALA A 53 5.71 8.89 7.75
C ALA A 53 7.18 8.45 7.63
N TYR A 54 7.96 9.16 6.83
CA TYR A 54 9.38 8.89 6.66
C TYR A 54 10.17 10.18 6.61
N GLU A 55 11.40 10.10 7.12
CA GLU A 55 12.44 11.11 7.04
C GLU A 55 13.70 10.41 6.56
N GLN A 56 14.27 10.87 5.45
CA GLN A 56 15.41 10.30 4.78
C GLN A 56 16.52 11.34 4.68
N ASN A 57 17.75 10.93 4.97
CA ASN A 57 18.93 11.77 4.83
C ASN A 57 20.06 11.02 4.10
N ILE A 58 20.71 11.70 3.15
CA ILE A 58 21.94 11.31 2.46
C ILE A 58 21.87 9.88 1.90
N CYS A 59 20.83 9.59 1.13
CA CYS A 59 20.68 8.35 0.35
C CYS A 59 19.58 8.51 -0.72
N TYR A 60 19.46 7.50 -1.58
CA TYR A 60 18.23 7.20 -2.31
C TYR A 60 17.49 6.06 -1.61
N SER A 61 16.17 5.96 -1.76
CA SER A 61 15.39 4.93 -1.11
C SER A 61 14.21 4.37 -1.90
N GLU A 62 13.82 3.16 -1.52
CA GLU A 62 12.48 2.61 -1.79
C GLU A 62 11.87 2.16 -0.46
N ILE A 63 10.59 2.48 -0.25
CA ILE A 63 9.81 2.02 0.90
C ILE A 63 8.66 1.17 0.36
N LEU A 64 8.46 0.00 0.95
CA LEU A 64 7.46 -0.98 0.57
C LEU A 64 6.61 -1.37 1.77
N VAL A 65 5.31 -1.55 1.54
CA VAL A 65 4.37 -2.14 2.49
C VAL A 65 3.83 -3.43 1.86
N ASN A 66 3.96 -4.54 2.57
CA ASN A 66 3.59 -5.88 2.08
C ASN A 66 4.17 -6.16 0.67
N ASP A 67 5.47 -5.84 0.52
CA ASP A 67 6.26 -5.99 -0.71
C ASP A 67 5.76 -5.18 -1.92
N ILE A 68 4.83 -4.23 -1.71
CA ILE A 68 4.38 -3.27 -2.73
C ILE A 68 5.03 -1.91 -2.47
N PRO A 69 5.70 -1.28 -3.46
CA PRO A 69 6.30 0.03 -3.29
C PRO A 69 5.26 1.11 -2.99
N VAL A 70 5.49 1.86 -1.91
CA VAL A 70 4.65 3.01 -1.49
C VAL A 70 5.35 4.35 -1.70
N ASN A 71 6.68 4.37 -1.63
CA ASN A 71 7.49 5.54 -1.93
C ASN A 71 8.80 5.15 -2.61
N LYS A 72 9.27 5.98 -3.52
CA LYS A 72 10.56 5.83 -4.19
C LYS A 72 11.20 7.20 -4.36
N ASN A 73 12.43 7.35 -3.90
CA ASN A 73 13.22 8.55 -4.10
C ASN A 73 14.60 8.16 -4.65
N PHE A 74 14.88 8.53 -5.89
CA PHE A 74 16.16 8.30 -6.56
C PHE A 74 16.78 9.60 -7.10
N THR A 75 16.30 10.75 -6.61
CA THR A 75 16.68 12.06 -7.13
C THR A 75 17.14 12.98 -6.00
N GLU A 76 16.39 13.03 -4.91
CA GLU A 76 16.66 13.93 -3.79
C GLU A 76 17.56 13.26 -2.75
N LEU A 77 18.54 14.02 -2.26
CA LEU A 77 19.45 13.55 -1.21
C LEU A 77 18.73 13.42 0.15
N VAL A 78 17.83 14.36 0.42
CA VAL A 78 17.02 14.48 1.62
C VAL A 78 15.57 14.49 1.18
N ASP A 79 14.74 13.66 1.78
CA ASP A 79 13.31 13.59 1.48
C ASP A 79 12.53 13.24 2.75
N GLY A 80 11.27 13.61 2.77
CA GLY A 80 10.40 13.29 3.88
C GLY A 80 8.95 13.55 3.55
N GLY A 81 8.08 12.71 4.08
CA GLY A 81 6.66 12.80 3.77
C GLY A 81 5.82 11.86 4.61
N ALA A 82 4.51 11.95 4.43
CA ALA A 82 3.55 11.03 5.02
C ALA A 82 2.56 10.57 3.95
N VAL A 83 2.37 9.25 3.87
CA VAL A 83 1.46 8.62 2.91
C VAL A 83 0.43 7.76 3.64
N ILE A 84 -0.80 7.72 3.13
CA ILE A 84 -1.82 6.78 3.60
C ILE A 84 -1.52 5.41 2.99
N ILE A 85 -1.48 4.37 3.83
CA ILE A 85 -1.05 3.02 3.39
C ILE A 85 -2.17 1.97 3.42
N ASN A 86 -3.42 2.37 3.67
CA ASN A 86 -4.56 1.45 3.69
C ASN A 86 -4.72 0.63 2.41
N ASP A 87 -4.37 1.18 1.24
CA ASP A 87 -4.46 0.49 -0.05
C ASP A 87 -3.47 -0.68 -0.19
N TYR A 88 -2.49 -0.77 0.71
CA TYR A 88 -1.48 -1.82 0.75
C TYR A 88 -1.71 -2.82 1.89
N ILE A 89 -2.75 -2.61 2.71
CA ILE A 89 -3.15 -3.50 3.81
C ILE A 89 -4.37 -4.27 3.33
N PHE A 90 -4.22 -5.56 3.04
CA PHE A 90 -5.33 -6.34 2.44
C PHE A 90 -6.24 -6.99 3.48
N LYS A 91 -5.74 -7.18 4.70
CA LYS A 91 -6.49 -7.79 5.80
C LYS A 91 -5.88 -7.39 7.14
N SER A 92 -6.66 -7.54 8.20
CA SER A 92 -6.16 -7.37 9.57
C SER A 92 -5.05 -8.39 9.87
N GLY A 93 -4.13 -8.01 10.76
CA GLY A 93 -3.00 -8.83 11.17
C GLY A 93 -1.67 -8.10 11.03
N LEU A 94 -0.59 -8.89 11.07
CA LEU A 94 0.77 -8.42 10.93
C LEU A 94 1.04 -7.93 9.50
N GLN A 95 1.48 -6.69 9.39
CA GLN A 95 1.88 -6.05 8.15
C GLN A 95 3.40 -5.85 8.15
N LYS A 96 4.03 -5.95 6.98
CA LYS A 96 5.49 -5.79 6.84
C LYS A 96 5.82 -4.48 6.13
N VAL A 97 6.73 -3.72 6.72
CA VAL A 97 7.39 -2.59 6.07
C VAL A 97 8.81 -3.00 5.74
N THR A 98 9.22 -2.78 4.49
CA THR A 98 10.60 -2.98 4.03
C THR A 98 11.08 -1.67 3.45
N PHE A 99 12.32 -1.30 3.74
CA PHE A 99 12.95 -0.17 3.05
C PHE A 99 14.35 -0.54 2.59
N ARG A 100 14.74 0.05 1.45
CA ARG A 100 16.01 -0.17 0.78
C ARG A 100 16.68 1.18 0.61
N LEU A 101 17.97 1.25 0.94
CA LEU A 101 18.78 2.44 0.80
C LEU A 101 19.89 2.20 -0.21
N TYR A 102 20.13 3.20 -1.04
CA TYR A 102 21.17 3.22 -2.05
C TYR A 102 22.01 4.50 -1.93
N PRO A 103 23.29 4.48 -2.30
CA PRO A 103 24.10 5.68 -2.40
C PRO A 103 23.47 6.70 -3.36
N ALA A 104 23.53 7.99 -2.99
CA ALA A 104 23.06 9.06 -3.86
C ALA A 104 24.15 9.45 -4.87
N ILE A 105 24.15 8.77 -6.03
CA ILE A 105 25.27 8.79 -6.99
C ILE A 105 25.35 10.11 -7.79
N LYS A 106 24.30 10.93 -7.88
CA LYS A 106 24.42 12.13 -8.72
C LYS A 106 23.56 13.32 -8.28
N GLY A 107 24.23 14.37 -7.86
CA GLY A 107 23.70 15.72 -7.73
C GLY A 107 24.69 16.76 -8.31
N LYS A 108 24.36 18.04 -8.20
CA LYS A 108 25.27 19.12 -8.60
C LYS A 108 26.50 19.20 -7.69
N ASP A 109 26.31 18.88 -6.41
CA ASP A 109 27.29 19.11 -5.35
C ASP A 109 27.72 17.80 -4.64
N PHE A 110 27.28 16.64 -5.14
CA PHE A 110 27.59 15.34 -4.55
C PHE A 110 27.65 14.21 -5.59
N ASP A 111 28.50 13.23 -5.31
CA ASP A 111 28.64 11.96 -6.05
C ASP A 111 29.04 10.85 -5.06
N TYR A 112 28.03 10.23 -4.44
CA TYR A 112 28.25 9.20 -3.44
C TYR A 112 28.07 7.82 -4.05
N HIS A 113 29.15 7.04 -4.10
CA HIS A 113 29.13 5.63 -4.55
C HIS A 113 28.93 4.62 -3.40
N ILE A 114 28.91 5.09 -2.16
CA ILE A 114 28.66 4.32 -0.94
C ILE A 114 27.73 5.10 -0.01
N LEU A 115 27.01 4.37 0.85
CA LEU A 115 26.23 4.93 1.94
C LEU A 115 27.18 5.62 2.91
N ARG A 116 26.83 6.84 3.31
CA ARG A 116 27.68 7.71 4.09
C ARG A 116 27.48 7.45 5.59
N GLU A 117 28.38 7.97 6.39
CA GLU A 117 28.31 7.85 7.85
C GLU A 117 27.09 8.59 8.45
N ASP A 118 26.65 9.64 7.77
CA ASP A 118 25.52 10.50 8.09
C ASP A 118 24.23 10.11 7.34
N THR A 119 24.22 8.95 6.67
CA THR A 119 22.98 8.39 6.12
C THR A 119 22.02 8.02 7.26
N ASP A 120 20.77 8.47 7.18
CA ASP A 120 19.73 8.04 8.10
C ASP A 120 18.38 7.85 7.40
N MET A 121 17.57 6.97 7.98
CA MET A 121 16.18 6.77 7.61
C MET A 121 15.37 6.50 8.87
N LYS A 122 14.35 7.32 9.08
CA LYS A 122 13.33 7.11 10.11
C LYS A 122 12.00 6.85 9.43
N ILE A 123 11.31 5.81 9.87
CA ILE A 123 9.96 5.48 9.39
C ILE A 123 9.06 5.27 10.60
N SER A 124 7.92 5.94 10.65
CA SER A 124 6.91 5.71 11.68
C SER A 124 5.56 5.37 11.08
N ILE A 125 4.84 4.51 11.79
CA ILE A 125 3.47 4.14 11.47
C ILE A 125 2.55 4.73 12.52
N SER A 126 1.50 5.39 12.08
CA SER A 126 0.46 5.91 12.96
C SER A 126 -0.93 5.59 12.45
N GLU A 127 -1.90 5.60 13.35
CA GLU A 127 -3.31 5.32 13.06
C GLU A 127 -4.19 6.47 13.54
N SER A 128 -5.17 6.87 12.73
CA SER A 128 -6.23 7.79 13.15
C SER A 128 -7.60 7.26 12.74
N ASN A 129 -8.67 7.85 13.29
CA ASN A 129 -10.03 7.56 12.84
C ASN A 129 -10.40 8.55 11.73
N ASN A 130 -10.81 8.03 10.57
CA ASN A 130 -11.28 8.83 9.44
C ASN A 130 -12.48 9.73 9.80
N ILE A 131 -13.30 9.32 10.78
CA ILE A 131 -14.46 10.10 11.26
C ILE A 131 -14.02 11.35 12.05
N ASN A 132 -12.87 11.30 12.71
CA ASN A 132 -12.37 12.38 13.55
C ASN A 132 -10.92 12.71 13.19
N ARG A 133 -10.75 13.27 11.99
CA ARG A 133 -9.43 13.59 11.40
C ARG A 133 -8.64 14.63 12.19
N GLU A 134 -9.31 15.44 13.02
CA GLU A 134 -8.65 16.47 13.82
C GLU A 134 -7.93 15.89 15.05
N LYS A 135 -8.30 14.68 15.48
CA LYS A 135 -7.56 14.00 16.54
C LYS A 135 -6.20 13.57 16.01
N LYS A 136 -5.16 13.91 16.79
CA LYS A 136 -3.80 13.44 16.54
C LYS A 136 -3.79 11.91 16.44
N GLY A 137 -3.20 11.39 15.37
CA GLY A 137 -3.00 9.97 15.18
C GLY A 137 -2.15 9.37 16.31
N LYS A 138 -2.43 8.11 16.65
CA LYS A 138 -1.67 7.32 17.60
C LYS A 138 -0.48 6.70 16.87
N GLU A 139 0.74 6.98 17.32
CA GLU A 139 1.91 6.26 16.84
C GLU A 139 1.85 4.80 17.30
N ILE A 140 2.06 3.89 16.35
CA ILE A 140 2.08 2.44 16.57
C ILE A 140 3.51 1.96 16.75
N ILE A 141 4.40 2.41 15.87
CA ILE A 141 5.80 2.03 15.87
C ILE A 141 6.64 3.09 15.15
N SER A 142 7.89 3.25 15.55
CA SER A 142 8.91 3.99 14.82
C SER A 142 10.15 3.11 14.67
N TYR A 143 10.74 3.16 13.49
CA TYR A 143 12.02 2.55 13.15
C TYR A 143 13.02 3.67 12.83
N LEU A 144 14.24 3.53 13.32
CA LEU A 144 15.37 4.38 12.96
C LEU A 144 16.53 3.48 12.55
N THR A 145 17.23 3.84 11.48
CA THR A 145 18.44 3.13 11.04
C THR A 145 19.45 2.97 12.18
N PRO A 146 20.04 1.78 12.34
CA PRO A 146 20.98 1.51 13.43
C PRO A 146 22.25 2.33 13.28
N THR A 147 22.81 2.75 14.41
CA THR A 147 24.06 3.51 14.48
C THR A 147 25.08 2.82 15.39
N VAL A 148 26.36 3.06 15.11
CA VAL A 148 27.50 2.66 15.94
C VAL A 148 28.21 3.92 16.45
N ASP A 149 28.90 3.81 17.60
CA ASP A 149 29.68 4.91 18.14
C ASP A 149 30.96 5.11 17.31
N GLY A 150 31.27 6.38 17.02
CA GLY A 150 32.50 6.82 16.35
C GLY A 150 33.06 8.08 17.01
N VAL A 151 34.19 8.57 16.51
CA VAL A 151 34.84 9.80 17.00
C VAL A 151 35.36 10.59 15.80
N ASN A 152 35.07 11.89 15.76
CA ASN A 152 35.67 12.83 14.82
C ASN A 152 36.43 13.95 15.55
N GLU A 153 36.93 14.94 14.82
CA GLU A 153 37.67 16.08 15.36
C GLU A 153 36.90 16.88 16.42
N ASN A 154 35.56 16.81 16.41
CA ASN A 154 34.67 17.50 17.34
C ASN A 154 34.17 16.60 18.49
N GLY A 155 34.62 15.34 18.57
CA GLY A 155 34.30 14.40 19.64
C GLY A 155 33.46 13.19 19.19
N PRO A 156 32.74 12.54 20.12
CA PRO A 156 31.95 11.35 19.83
C PRO A 156 30.79 11.64 18.86
N ILE A 157 30.60 10.76 17.88
CA ILE A 157 29.52 10.83 16.89
C ILE A 157 28.81 9.48 16.75
N LYS A 158 27.58 9.50 16.21
CA LYS A 158 26.87 8.31 15.77
C LYS A 158 27.06 8.13 14.27
N ILE A 159 27.58 6.97 13.88
CA ILE A 159 27.83 6.59 12.49
C ILE A 159 26.77 5.57 12.08
N PHE A 160 26.18 5.72 10.90
CA PHE A 160 25.30 4.73 10.34
C PHE A 160 25.98 3.34 10.26
N ALA A 161 25.34 2.32 10.81
CA ALA A 161 25.96 1.00 10.97
C ALA A 161 26.30 0.30 9.63
N ALA A 162 25.71 0.73 8.52
CA ALA A 162 26.02 0.22 7.17
C ALA A 162 26.74 1.26 6.28
N ALA A 163 27.38 2.27 6.88
CA ALA A 163 28.27 3.16 6.16
C ALA A 163 29.35 2.37 5.40
N GLY A 164 29.72 2.84 4.20
CA GLY A 164 30.67 2.16 3.31
C GLY A 164 30.07 1.04 2.44
N LYS A 165 28.79 0.69 2.62
CA LYS A 165 28.08 -0.27 1.74
C LYS A 165 27.46 0.45 0.54
N ASN A 166 27.23 -0.28 -0.54
CA ASN A 166 26.48 0.22 -1.71
C ASN A 166 24.97 -0.09 -1.65
N TYR A 167 24.53 -0.78 -0.58
CA TYR A 167 23.17 -1.21 -0.40
C TYR A 167 22.89 -1.50 1.07
N TYR A 168 21.69 -1.14 1.53
CA TYR A 168 21.17 -1.54 2.83
C TYR A 168 19.67 -1.86 2.71
N GLU A 169 19.24 -2.96 3.33
CA GLU A 169 17.82 -3.32 3.41
C GLU A 169 17.50 -3.70 4.86
N ALA A 170 16.37 -3.22 5.34
CA ALA A 170 15.80 -3.66 6.61
C ALA A 170 14.28 -3.74 6.53
N SER A 171 13.71 -4.47 7.48
CA SER A 171 12.27 -4.60 7.62
C SER A 171 11.86 -4.55 9.09
N PHE A 172 10.64 -4.08 9.31
CA PHE A 172 9.94 -4.18 10.59
C PHE A 172 8.46 -4.46 10.34
N THR A 173 7.74 -4.82 11.40
CA THR A 173 6.34 -5.20 11.30
C THR A 173 5.48 -4.41 12.27
N PHE A 174 4.21 -4.22 11.91
CA PHE A 174 3.20 -3.64 12.80
C PHE A 174 1.87 -4.37 12.66
N GLU A 175 1.05 -4.31 13.70
CA GLU A 175 -0.30 -4.90 13.68
C GLU A 175 -1.29 -3.87 13.13
N ALA A 176 -2.06 -4.24 12.11
CA ALA A 176 -3.15 -3.42 11.57
C ALA A 176 -4.49 -4.11 11.79
N LYS A 177 -5.52 -3.34 12.12
CA LYS A 177 -6.92 -3.78 12.23
C LYS A 177 -7.74 -3.00 11.23
N VAL A 178 -8.25 -3.67 10.20
CA VAL A 178 -9.07 -3.09 9.14
C VAL A 178 -10.42 -3.81 9.05
N PRO A 179 -11.52 -3.11 8.73
CA PRO A 179 -12.86 -3.69 8.70
C PRO A 179 -13.19 -4.44 7.39
N TYR A 180 -12.16 -4.90 6.68
CA TYR A 180 -12.26 -5.56 5.39
C TYR A 180 -11.21 -6.66 5.25
N GLU A 181 -11.41 -7.56 4.28
CA GLU A 181 -10.46 -8.59 3.89
C GLU A 181 -10.50 -8.77 2.37
N PHE A 182 -9.36 -8.59 1.72
CA PHE A 182 -9.16 -8.79 0.29
C PHE A 182 -8.39 -10.09 0.07
N THR A 183 -9.10 -11.16 -0.33
CA THR A 183 -8.51 -12.49 -0.61
C THR A 183 -8.09 -12.67 -2.07
N SER A 184 -8.23 -11.63 -2.90
CA SER A 184 -7.97 -11.71 -4.34
C SER A 184 -6.51 -12.00 -4.66
N LEU A 185 -5.56 -11.50 -3.86
CA LEU A 185 -4.13 -11.75 -4.05
C LEU A 185 -3.74 -13.20 -3.73
N ASP A 186 -4.35 -13.80 -2.70
CA ASP A 186 -4.12 -15.21 -2.34
C ASP A 186 -4.54 -16.16 -3.49
N LYS A 187 -5.44 -15.70 -4.36
CA LYS A 187 -5.91 -16.39 -5.57
C LYS A 187 -5.28 -15.85 -6.86
N GLY A 188 -4.36 -14.90 -6.75
CA GLY A 188 -3.70 -14.26 -7.88
C GLY A 188 -2.83 -15.26 -8.65
N GLN A 189 -2.79 -15.12 -9.98
CA GLN A 189 -1.95 -15.95 -10.82
C GLN A 189 -0.56 -15.31 -10.96
N ASP A 190 0.50 -16.09 -10.67
CA ASP A 190 1.88 -15.65 -10.86
C ASP A 190 2.25 -15.67 -12.35
N LEU A 191 2.27 -14.50 -12.98
CA LEU A 191 2.56 -14.36 -14.41
C LEU A 191 3.98 -14.81 -14.78
N ARG A 192 4.93 -14.81 -13.83
CA ARG A 192 6.31 -15.32 -14.08
C ARG A 192 6.33 -16.83 -14.32
N LYS A 193 5.30 -17.55 -13.88
CA LYS A 193 5.14 -18.99 -14.07
C LYS A 193 4.29 -19.33 -15.28
N TRP A 194 3.83 -18.33 -16.03
CA TRP A 194 2.97 -18.54 -17.18
C TRP A 194 3.79 -18.68 -18.46
N ASN A 195 3.16 -19.23 -19.51
CA ASN A 195 3.84 -19.41 -20.80
C ASN A 195 4.12 -18.01 -21.41
N PRO A 196 5.40 -17.63 -21.63
CA PRO A 196 5.76 -16.34 -22.22
C PRO A 196 5.09 -16.07 -23.57
N GLU A 197 4.88 -17.11 -24.39
CA GLU A 197 4.24 -16.98 -25.72
C GLU A 197 2.76 -16.56 -25.67
N LYS A 198 2.13 -16.61 -24.50
CA LYS A 198 0.74 -16.15 -24.29
C LYS A 198 0.65 -14.78 -23.62
N LEU A 199 1.81 -14.18 -23.27
CA LEU A 199 1.92 -12.89 -22.62
C LEU A 199 2.25 -11.75 -23.60
N GLU A 200 2.70 -12.08 -24.81
CA GLU A 200 2.91 -11.18 -25.95
C GLU A 200 1.71 -11.21 -26.91
#